data_AF-A0A246RJ60-F1
#
_entry.id   AF-A0A246RJ60-F1
#
_cell.length_a   1.000
_cell.length_b   1.000
_cell.length_c   1.000
_cell.angle_alpha   90.00
_cell.angle_beta   90.00
_cell.angle_gamma   90.00
#
_symmetry.space_group_name_H-M   'P 1'
#
loop_
_entity.id
_entity.type
_entity.pdbx_description
1 polymer ?
#
loop_
_entity_poly.entity_id
_entity_poly.type
_entity_poly.pdbx_seq_one_letter_code
_entity_poly.pdbx_strand_id
1 'polypeptide(L)' 'MTDLNAWWESLPGGDRDLFIQHIDTAPLPAEVVGRATRSGQPIAGARWVESDDGYAFHWPSWVQEFLAKKAAKQST' A
#
# COMPACT_ATOMS: atom_id res chain seq x y z
N MET A 1 -8.41 -8.58 12.28
CA MET A 1 -7.28 -8.44 11.35
C MET A 1 -7.85 -8.50 9.95
N THR A 2 -7.68 -7.46 9.13
CA THR A 2 -8.30 -7.40 7.79
C THR A 2 -7.64 -8.39 6.85
N ASP A 3 -8.42 -9.17 6.10
CA ASP A 3 -7.89 -10.04 5.05
C ASP A 3 -7.44 -9.18 3.86
N LEU A 4 -6.13 -9.21 3.57
CA LEU A 4 -5.53 -8.51 2.44
C LEU A 4 -6.06 -9.02 1.10
N ASN A 5 -6.40 -10.29 0.95
CA ASN A 5 -6.96 -10.80 -0.31
C ASN A 5 -8.39 -10.31 -0.50
N ALA A 6 -9.26 -10.42 0.50
CA ALA A 6 -10.64 -9.94 0.41
C ALA A 6 -10.72 -8.46 0.02
N TRP A 7 -9.84 -7.62 0.58
CA TRP A 7 -9.73 -6.21 0.18
C TRP A 7 -9.02 -6.00 -1.17
N TRP A 8 -7.97 -6.76 -1.50
CA TRP A 8 -7.34 -6.66 -2.81
C TRP A 8 -8.34 -6.95 -3.93
N GLU A 9 -9.17 -7.98 -3.76
CA GLU A 9 -10.21 -8.28 -4.73
C GLU A 9 -11.37 -7.26 -4.70
N SER A 10 -11.48 -6.41 -3.68
CA SER A 10 -12.43 -5.28 -3.64
C SER A 10 -11.90 -3.97 -4.25
N LEU A 11 -10.61 -3.86 -4.59
CA LEU A 11 -10.07 -2.65 -5.20
C LEU A 11 -10.44 -2.51 -6.70
N PRO A 12 -10.63 -1.27 -7.20
CA PRO A 12 -10.52 -0.97 -8.62
C PRO A 12 -9.14 -1.36 -9.18
N GLY A 13 -9.08 -1.79 -10.45
CA GLY A 13 -7.81 -2.18 -11.09
C GLY A 13 -6.73 -1.10 -11.01
N GLY A 14 -7.06 0.15 -11.36
CA GLY A 14 -6.11 1.26 -11.28
C GLY A 14 -5.59 1.57 -9.87
N ASP A 15 -6.33 1.25 -8.80
CA ASP A 15 -5.82 1.37 -7.43
C ASP A 15 -4.85 0.23 -7.09
N ARG A 16 -5.12 -1.00 -7.59
CA ARG A 16 -4.20 -2.15 -7.47
C ARG A 16 -2.86 -1.87 -8.14
N ASP A 17 -2.92 -1.41 -9.39
CA ASP A 17 -1.73 -1.17 -10.21
C ASP A 17 -0.90 0.01 -9.64
N LEU A 18 -1.56 1.06 -9.15
CA LEU A 18 -0.91 2.17 -8.43
C LEU A 18 -0.18 1.71 -7.15
N PHE A 19 -0.76 0.79 -6.38
CA PHE A 19 -0.12 0.27 -5.16
C PHE A 19 1.06 -0.65 -5.50
N ILE A 20 1.00 -1.39 -6.61
CA ILE A 20 2.12 -2.19 -7.13
C ILE A 20 3.24 -1.31 -7.69
N GLN A 21 2.92 -0.20 -8.37
CA GLN A 21 3.92 0.76 -8.84
C GLN A 21 4.74 1.40 -7.70
N HIS A 22 4.19 1.44 -6.48
CA HIS A 22 4.78 2.11 -5.32
C HIS A 22 5.11 1.18 -4.14
N ILE A 23 5.40 -0.10 -4.37
CA ILE A 23 5.78 -1.07 -3.32
C ILE A 23 7.01 -0.60 -2.53
N ASP A 24 8.06 -0.22 -3.24
CA ASP A 24 9.37 0.15 -2.67
C ASP A 24 9.53 1.68 -2.52
N THR A 25 8.47 2.45 -2.74
CA THR A 25 8.52 3.92 -2.64
C THR A 25 8.41 4.37 -1.18
N ALA A 26 9.41 5.11 -0.70
CA ALA A 26 9.51 5.58 0.68
C ALA A 26 10.09 7.02 0.69
N PRO A 27 9.36 8.03 1.21
CA PRO A 27 7.95 8.00 1.64
C PRO A 27 7.00 7.78 0.45
N LEU A 28 5.79 7.29 0.73
CA LEU A 28 4.76 7.10 -0.31
C LEU A 28 4.19 8.44 -0.82
N PRO A 29 3.91 8.57 -2.14
CA PRO A 29 3.31 9.77 -2.70
C PRO A 29 1.92 10.06 -2.11
N ALA A 30 1.56 11.33 -1.97
CA ALA A 30 0.30 11.76 -1.36
C ALA A 30 -0.96 11.17 -2.04
N GLU A 31 -0.93 10.90 -3.36
CA GLU A 31 -2.04 10.18 -4.01
C GLU A 31 -2.16 8.73 -3.49
N VAL A 32 -1.05 7.99 -3.37
CA VAL A 32 -1.04 6.60 -2.87
C VAL A 32 -1.61 6.55 -1.45
N VAL A 33 -1.17 7.46 -0.57
CA VAL A 33 -1.69 7.61 0.79
C VAL A 33 -3.19 7.94 0.78
N GLY A 34 -3.61 8.91 -0.04
CA GLY A 34 -5.02 9.31 -0.17
C GLY A 34 -5.93 8.23 -0.77
N ARG A 35 -5.40 7.36 -1.63
CA ARG A 35 -6.10 6.19 -2.20
C ARG A 35 -6.25 5.09 -1.16
N ALA A 36 -5.14 4.66 -0.54
CA ALA A 36 -5.13 3.60 0.46
C ALA A 36 -5.92 3.97 1.74
N THR A 37 -5.99 5.26 2.09
CA THR A 37 -6.88 5.79 3.14
C THR A 37 -8.34 5.60 2.76
N ARG A 38 -8.74 6.04 1.55
CA ARG A 38 -10.12 5.93 1.05
C ARG A 38 -10.59 4.49 0.88
N SER A 39 -9.69 3.57 0.56
CA SER A 39 -10.01 2.15 0.37
C SER A 39 -10.01 1.32 1.68
N GLY A 40 -9.82 1.94 2.84
CA GLY A 40 -9.90 1.27 4.16
C GLY A 40 -8.76 0.29 4.48
N GLN A 41 -7.58 0.49 3.89
CA GLN A 41 -6.46 -0.47 3.98
C GLN A 41 -5.53 -0.26 5.18
N PRO A 42 -4.39 -0.98 5.36
CA PRO A 42 -3.73 -1.08 6.66
C PRO A 42 -2.84 0.14 6.94
N ILE A 43 -3.24 1.30 6.42
CA ILE A 43 -2.88 2.63 6.93
C ILE A 43 -3.10 2.69 8.45
N ALA A 44 -4.11 1.99 8.98
CA ALA A 44 -4.31 1.80 10.42
C ALA A 44 -3.18 1.03 11.15
N GLY A 45 -2.30 0.32 10.43
CA GLY A 45 -1.10 -0.36 10.95
C GLY A 45 0.23 0.21 10.42
N ALA A 46 0.18 1.03 9.38
CA ALA A 46 1.29 1.85 8.93
C ALA A 46 1.46 3.01 9.89
N ARG A 47 2.50 2.95 10.74
CA ARG A 47 2.86 4.10 11.56
C ARG A 47 3.24 5.25 10.64
N TRP A 48 2.77 6.45 10.98
CA TRP A 48 3.51 7.65 10.68
C TRP A 48 4.93 7.45 11.21
N VAL A 49 5.91 7.37 10.32
CA VAL A 49 7.31 7.33 10.72
C VAL A 49 7.72 8.78 10.96
N GLU A 50 8.05 9.08 12.20
CA GLU A 50 8.68 10.34 12.57
C GLU A 50 10.08 10.35 11.94
N SER A 51 10.29 11.28 11.02
CA SER A 51 11.57 11.59 10.38
C SER A 51 11.95 13.03 10.71
N ASP A 52 13.21 13.41 10.52
CA ASP A 52 13.68 14.76 10.87
C ASP A 52 12.96 15.88 10.09
N ASP A 53 12.37 15.56 8.93
CA ASP A 53 11.55 16.46 8.09
C ASP A 53 10.03 16.38 8.38
N GLY A 54 9.59 15.56 9.35
CA GLY A 54 8.19 15.38 9.76
C GLY A 54 7.66 13.95 9.60
N TYR A 55 6.34 13.79 9.45
CA TYR A 55 5.71 12.47 9.41
C TYR A 55 5.66 11.86 8.00
N ALA A 56 6.47 10.84 7.78
CA ALA A 56 6.51 10.04 6.56
C ALA A 56 5.51 8.87 6.60
N PHE A 57 4.92 8.54 5.45
CA PHE A 57 4.04 7.38 5.31
C PHE A 57 4.69 6.28 4.49
N HIS A 58 4.63 5.03 4.98
CA HIS A 58 5.30 3.87 4.39
C HIS A 58 4.36 2.66 4.37
N TRP A 59 4.50 1.78 3.37
CA TRP A 59 3.89 0.46 3.46
C TRP A 59 4.54 -0.35 4.59
N PRO A 60 3.76 -1.02 5.46
CA PRO A 60 4.30 -2.06 6.34
C PRO A 60 4.91 -3.20 5.51
N SER A 61 5.98 -3.84 5.99
CA SER A 61 6.67 -4.91 5.28
C SER A 61 5.75 -6.06 4.81
N TRP A 62 4.78 -6.45 5.66
CA TRP A 62 3.78 -7.48 5.34
C TRP A 62 2.80 -7.06 4.23
N VAL A 63 2.63 -5.76 3.98
CA VAL A 63 1.90 -5.22 2.82
C VAL A 63 2.80 -5.17 1.59
N GLN A 64 4.06 -4.76 1.72
CA GLN A 64 5.04 -4.80 0.62
C GLN A 64 5.21 -6.22 0.08
N GLU A 65 5.40 -7.21 0.96
CA GLU A 65 5.43 -8.63 0.61
C GLU A 65 4.17 -9.09 -0.13
N PHE A 66 2.99 -8.62 0.28
CA PHE A 66 1.73 -8.99 -0.35
C PHE A 66 1.59 -8.40 -1.74
N LEU A 67 1.88 -7.10 -1.89
CA LEU A 67 1.85 -6.40 -3.17
C LEU A 67 2.88 -6.99 -4.14
N ALA A 68 4.09 -7.32 -3.68
CA ALA A 68 5.11 -8.01 -4.49
C ALA A 68 4.63 -9.40 -4.96
N LYS A 69 3.92 -10.15 -4.10
CA LYS A 69 3.30 -11.45 -4.45
C LYS A 69 2.10 -11.31 -5.40
N LYS A 70 1.48 -10.13 -5.51
CA LYS A 70 0.45 -9.82 -6.53
C LYS A 70 1.10 -9.35 -7.85
N ALA A 71 2.12 -8.48 -7.79
CA ALA A 71 2.89 -8.01 -8.95
C ALA A 71 3.54 -9.16 -9.72
N ALA A 72 4.21 -10.07 -9.03
CA ALA A 72 4.79 -11.27 -9.64
C ALA A 72 3.77 -12.16 -10.36
N LYS A 73 2.48 -12.09 -9.99
CA LYS A 73 1.37 -12.83 -10.61
C LYS A 73 0.66 -12.08 -11.75
N GLN A 74 0.92 -10.77 -11.93
CA GLN A 74 0.46 -10.03 -13.12
C GLN A 74 1.42 -10.21 -14.30
N SER A 75 2.67 -10.59 -14.04
CA SER A 75 3.74 -10.77 -15.04
C SER A 75 3.88 -12.21 -15.55
N THR A 76 2.82 -13.04 -15.47
CA THR A 76 2.79 -14.46 -15.87
C THR A 76 1.49 -14.79 -16.58
#